data_AF-A0A0A1XR99-F1
#
_entry.id   AF-A0A0A1XR99-F1
#
_cell.length_a   1.000
_cell.length_b   1.000
_cell.length_c   1.000
_cell.angle_alpha   90.00
_cell.angle_beta   90.00
_cell.angle_gamma   90.00
#
_symmetry.space_group_name_H-M   'P 1'
#
loop_
_entity.id
_entity.type
_entity.pdbx_description
1 polymer ?
#
loop_
_entity_poly.entity_id
_entity_poly.type
_entity_poly.pdbx_seq_one_letter_code
_entity_poly.pdbx_strand_id
1 'polypeptide(L)'
;SVQYEQCVTVASQAVGNLSAKAAQKRVAFVDETSAICSAFTSCHSDTDNLDFFNCYATAASTDINEIYNLSTDASNAAISLKGGLQQIKDTENICTNTAQSTFTEQTSETYRQLNECFVNGLSVATTVSSA
;
A
#
# COMPACT_ATOMS: atom_id res chain seq x y z
N SER A 1 18.22 1.89 -14.03
CA SER A 1 17.68 1.86 -15.40
C SER A 1 16.29 2.48 -15.38
N VAL A 2 15.80 3.02 -16.50
CA VAL A 2 14.45 3.63 -16.57
C VAL A 2 13.36 2.67 -16.08
N GLN A 3 13.46 1.38 -16.44
CA GLN A 3 12.52 0.35 -15.98
C GLN A 3 12.54 0.16 -14.45
N TYR A 4 13.73 0.16 -13.84
CA TYR A 4 13.86 0.07 -12.38
C TYR A 4 13.16 1.24 -11.67
N GLU A 5 13.42 2.47 -12.12
CA GLU A 5 12.81 3.68 -11.55
C GLU A 5 11.29 3.68 -11.70
N GLN A 6 10.79 3.14 -12.81
CA GLN A 6 9.36 2.97 -13.04
C GLN A 6 8.73 1.96 -12.06
N CYS A 7 9.40 0.83 -11.77
CA CYS A 7 8.94 -0.14 -10.76
C CYS A 7 8.76 0.52 -9.39
N VAL A 8 9.76 1.27 -8.91
CA VAL A 8 9.74 1.96 -7.62
C VAL A 8 8.64 3.02 -7.57
N THR A 9 8.47 3.77 -8.67
CA THR A 9 7.43 4.81 -8.77
C THR A 9 6.03 4.22 -8.68
N VAL A 10 5.76 3.14 -9.41
CA VAL A 10 4.46 2.44 -9.38
C VAL A 10 4.19 1.86 -7.99
N ALA A 11 5.18 1.23 -7.36
CA ALA A 11 5.06 0.70 -6.00
C ALA A 11 4.74 1.81 -5.00
N SER A 12 5.43 2.95 -5.08
CA SER A 12 5.21 4.11 -4.21
C SER A 12 3.80 4.67 -4.34
N GLN A 13 3.28 4.78 -5.57
CA GLN A 13 1.90 5.20 -5.82
C GLN A 13 0.89 4.19 -5.26
N ALA A 14 1.14 2.89 -5.42
CA ALA A 14 0.29 1.84 -4.87
C ALA A 14 0.24 1.89 -3.33
N VAL A 15 1.38 2.10 -2.67
CA VAL A 15 1.45 2.30 -1.21
C VAL A 15 0.61 3.53 -0.82
N GLY A 16 0.81 4.67 -1.49
CA GLY A 16 0.04 5.89 -1.21
C GLY A 16 -1.47 5.68 -1.31
N ASN A 17 -1.93 5.00 -2.37
CA ASN A 17 -3.33 4.68 -2.57
C ASN A 17 -3.89 3.74 -1.48
N LEU A 18 -3.13 2.70 -1.13
CA LEU A 18 -3.54 1.76 -0.08
C LEU A 18 -3.60 2.43 1.29
N SER A 19 -2.61 3.26 1.62
CA SER A 19 -2.57 4.05 2.85
C SER A 19 -3.71 5.06 2.94
N ALA A 20 -4.08 5.71 1.83
CA ALA A 20 -5.23 6.61 1.79
C ALA A 20 -6.55 5.90 2.12
N LYS A 21 -6.76 4.69 1.58
CA LYS A 21 -7.93 3.85 1.93
C LYS A 21 -7.92 3.44 3.40
N ALA A 22 -6.76 3.08 3.95
CA ALA A 22 -6.64 2.77 5.37
C ALA A 22 -6.92 3.99 6.26
N ALA A 23 -6.51 5.19 5.84
CA ALA A 23 -6.81 6.43 6.56
C ALA A 23 -8.32 6.72 6.60
N GLN A 24 -9.07 6.44 5.54
CA GLN A 24 -10.53 6.55 5.54
C GLN A 24 -11.18 5.61 6.55
N LYS A 25 -10.76 4.33 6.60
CA LYS A 25 -11.22 3.38 7.62
C LYS A 25 -10.89 3.83 9.04
N ARG A 26 -9.71 4.41 9.24
CA ARG A 26 -9.30 4.96 10.53
C ARG A 26 -10.25 6.06 11.01
N VAL A 27 -10.67 6.97 10.12
CA VAL A 27 -11.64 8.02 10.46
C VAL A 27 -12.95 7.41 10.90
N ALA A 28 -13.47 6.42 10.15
CA ALA A 28 -14.72 5.74 10.52
C ALA A 28 -14.65 5.09 11.91
N PHE A 29 -13.54 4.43 12.26
CA PHE A 29 -13.36 3.84 13.60
C PHE A 29 -13.29 4.89 14.72
N VAL A 30 -12.71 6.07 14.44
CA VAL A 30 -12.71 7.18 15.39
C VAL A 30 -14.13 7.69 15.61
N ASP A 31 -14.91 7.86 14.54
CA ASP A 31 -16.30 8.31 14.62
C ASP A 31 -17.19 7.31 15.38
N GLU A 32 -17.06 6.02 15.08
CA GLU A 32 -17.78 4.93 15.78
C GLU A 32 -17.43 4.89 17.26
N THR A 33 -16.14 4.98 17.60
CA THR A 33 -15.69 5.05 19.00
C THR A 33 -16.23 6.30 19.69
N SER A 34 -16.26 7.44 18.99
CA SER A 34 -16.80 8.69 19.53
C SER A 34 -18.29 8.57 19.83
N ALA A 35 -19.06 7.87 18.98
CA ALA A 35 -20.48 7.64 19.21
C ALA A 35 -20.72 6.79 20.48
N ILE A 36 -20.00 5.68 20.62
CA ILE A 36 -20.02 4.83 21.82
C ILE A 36 -19.68 5.68 23.05
N CYS A 37 -18.56 6.40 23.05
CA CYS A 37 -18.19 7.27 24.17
C CYS A 37 -19.25 8.35 24.46
N SER A 38 -19.90 8.89 23.43
CA SER A 38 -20.93 9.90 23.61
C SER A 38 -22.19 9.33 24.28
N ALA A 39 -22.55 8.08 24.01
CA ALA A 39 -23.66 7.40 24.67
C ALA A 39 -23.41 7.30 26.19
N PHE A 40 -22.23 6.81 26.59
CA PHE A 40 -21.87 6.74 28.01
C PHE A 40 -21.78 8.12 28.67
N THR A 41 -21.14 9.09 28.02
CA THR A 41 -20.94 10.42 28.62
C THR A 41 -22.23 11.23 28.72
N SER A 42 -23.26 10.92 27.92
CA SER A 42 -24.57 11.56 28.05
C SER A 42 -25.23 11.29 29.41
N CYS A 43 -25.00 10.10 29.98
CA CYS A 43 -25.50 9.69 31.30
C CYS A 43 -24.90 10.54 32.45
N HIS A 44 -23.77 11.24 32.24
CA HIS A 44 -23.18 12.09 33.27
C HIS A 44 -24.07 13.27 33.67
N SER A 45 -25.08 13.60 32.87
CA SER A 45 -26.03 14.66 33.18
C SER A 45 -27.13 14.23 34.15
N ASP A 46 -27.29 12.92 34.40
CA ASP A 46 -28.27 12.39 35.33
C ASP A 46 -27.84 12.65 36.78
N THR A 47 -28.65 13.40 37.51
CA THR A 47 -28.39 13.74 38.92
C THR A 47 -28.96 12.71 39.89
N ASP A 48 -29.91 11.90 39.44
CA ASP A 48 -30.45 10.78 40.21
C ASP A 48 -29.59 9.52 39.99
N ASN A 49 -29.25 8.84 41.09
CA ASN A 49 -28.34 7.69 41.04
C ASN A 49 -28.96 6.49 40.33
N LEU A 50 -30.27 6.27 40.47
CA LEU A 50 -30.94 5.14 39.82
C LEU A 50 -31.02 5.38 38.31
N ASP A 51 -31.37 6.60 37.90
CA ASP A 51 -31.39 6.99 36.48
C ASP A 51 -30.00 6.86 35.86
N PHE A 52 -28.97 7.36 36.55
CA PHE A 52 -27.57 7.20 36.13
C PHE A 52 -27.20 5.72 35.89
N PHE A 53 -27.50 4.83 36.84
CA PHE A 53 -27.18 3.41 36.71
C PHE A 53 -27.96 2.74 35.57
N ASN A 54 -29.24 3.09 35.39
CA ASN A 54 -30.07 2.56 34.31
C ASN A 54 -29.59 3.06 32.93
N CYS A 55 -29.17 4.32 32.84
CA CYS A 55 -28.58 4.90 31.63
C CYS A 55 -27.32 4.15 31.23
N TYR A 56 -26.39 3.94 32.17
CA TYR A 56 -25.15 3.18 31.91
C TYR A 56 -25.42 1.73 31.50
N ALA A 57 -26.36 1.05 32.16
CA ALA A 57 -26.75 -0.31 31.79
C ALA A 57 -27.30 -0.37 30.37
N THR A 58 -28.11 0.63 29.99
CA THR A 58 -28.70 0.72 28.65
C THR A 58 -27.64 1.00 27.58
N ALA A 59 -26.78 2.00 27.79
CA ALA A 59 -25.67 2.32 26.89
C ALA A 59 -24.76 1.10 26.67
N ALA A 60 -24.34 0.45 27.76
CA ALA A 60 -23.52 -0.75 27.69
C ALA A 60 -24.18 -1.91 26.93
N SER A 61 -25.48 -2.14 27.16
CA SER A 61 -26.22 -3.22 26.49
C SER A 61 -26.42 -2.96 24.98
N THR A 62 -26.56 -1.70 24.59
CA THR A 62 -26.73 -1.30 23.19
C THR A 62 -25.41 -1.45 22.43
N ASP A 63 -24.32 -1.01 23.04
CA ASP A 63 -23.04 -0.84 22.36
C ASP A 63 -22.18 -2.12 22.38
N ILE A 64 -22.58 -3.19 23.09
CA ILE A 64 -21.75 -4.40 23.23
C ILE A 64 -21.46 -5.06 21.87
N ASN A 65 -22.44 -5.06 20.96
CA ASN A 65 -22.29 -5.60 19.62
C ASN A 65 -21.49 -4.66 18.72
N GLU A 66 -21.65 -3.35 18.89
CA GLU A 66 -20.89 -2.33 18.16
C GLU A 66 -19.39 -2.43 18.50
N ILE A 67 -19.05 -2.52 19.78
CA ILE A 67 -17.67 -2.71 20.25
C ILE A 67 -17.05 -4.00 19.67
N TYR A 68 -17.82 -5.10 19.62
CA TYR A 68 -17.35 -6.36 19.04
C TYR A 68 -17.10 -6.25 17.54
N ASN A 69 -18.01 -5.61 16.81
CA ASN A 69 -17.89 -5.35 15.38
C ASN A 69 -16.69 -4.44 15.09
N LEU A 70 -16.55 -3.33 15.81
CA LEU A 70 -15.41 -2.42 15.72
C LEU A 70 -14.08 -3.15 15.93
N SER A 71 -13.99 -4.00 16.96
CA SER A 71 -12.79 -4.81 17.24
C SER A 71 -12.46 -5.76 16.08
N THR A 72 -13.47 -6.44 15.54
CA THR A 72 -13.34 -7.37 14.42
C THR A 72 -12.93 -6.63 13.14
N ASP A 73 -13.58 -5.53 12.83
CA ASP A 73 -13.31 -4.72 11.65
C ASP A 73 -11.94 -4.05 11.71
N ALA A 74 -11.53 -3.57 12.87
CA ALA A 74 -10.18 -3.04 13.09
C ALA A 74 -9.12 -4.11 12.86
N SER A 75 -9.34 -5.32 13.39
CA SER A 75 -8.44 -6.47 13.19
C SER A 75 -8.34 -6.85 11.71
N ASN A 76 -9.49 -6.95 11.03
CA ASN A 76 -9.55 -7.27 9.61
C ASN A 76 -8.91 -6.18 8.74
N ALA A 77 -9.11 -4.90 9.09
CA ALA A 77 -8.49 -3.79 8.39
C ALA A 77 -6.96 -3.81 8.54
N ALA A 78 -6.45 -4.11 9.74
CA ALA A 78 -5.02 -4.23 9.99
C ALA A 78 -4.38 -5.39 9.21
N ILE A 79 -5.03 -6.56 9.22
CA ILE A 79 -4.60 -7.73 8.44
C ILE A 79 -4.58 -7.38 6.95
N SER A 80 -5.65 -6.78 6.44
CA SER A 80 -5.79 -6.40 5.04
C SER A 80 -4.72 -5.38 4.61
N LEU A 81 -4.45 -4.36 5.43
CA LEU A 81 -3.42 -3.37 5.16
C LEU A 81 -2.02 -4.01 5.13
N LYS A 82 -1.71 -4.85 6.13
CA LYS A 82 -0.44 -5.56 6.20
C LYS A 82 -0.23 -6.45 4.97
N GLY A 83 -1.25 -7.23 4.60
CA GLY A 83 -1.21 -8.10 3.42
C GLY A 83 -1.02 -7.30 2.13
N GLY A 84 -1.77 -6.22 1.95
CA GLY A 84 -1.64 -5.36 0.77
C GLY A 84 -0.27 -4.70 0.65
N LEU A 85 0.31 -4.21 1.74
CA LEU A 85 1.67 -3.64 1.75
C LEU A 85 2.72 -4.68 1.39
N GLN A 86 2.60 -5.91 1.92
CA GLN A 86 3.50 -6.99 1.58
C GLN A 86 3.41 -7.35 0.10
N GLN A 87 2.19 -7.47 -0.44
CA GLN A 87 1.98 -7.76 -1.85
C GLN A 87 2.58 -6.69 -2.78
N ILE A 88 2.44 -5.40 -2.42
CA ILE A 88 3.06 -4.30 -3.18
C ILE A 88 4.58 -4.44 -3.17
N LYS A 89 5.18 -4.71 -2.01
CA LYS A 89 6.62 -4.90 -1.87
C LYS A 89 7.13 -6.11 -2.67
N ASP A 90 6.40 -7.22 -2.64
CA ASP A 90 6.76 -8.41 -3.40
C ASP A 90 6.69 -8.13 -4.91
N THR A 91 5.68 -7.40 -5.35
CA THR A 91 5.54 -6.95 -6.75
C THR A 91 6.67 -6.02 -7.17
N GLU A 92 7.04 -5.06 -6.31
CA GLU A 92 8.18 -4.17 -6.54
C GLU A 92 9.46 -4.97 -6.70
N ASN A 93 9.76 -5.89 -5.78
CA ASN A 93 10.97 -6.71 -5.81
C ASN A 93 11.05 -7.54 -7.10
N ILE A 94 9.96 -8.19 -7.50
CA ILE A 94 9.89 -8.94 -8.75
C ILE A 94 10.21 -8.03 -9.93
N CYS A 95 9.54 -6.87 -10.02
CA CYS A 95 9.74 -5.90 -11.09
C CYS A 95 11.19 -5.40 -11.15
N THR A 96 11.78 -5.02 -10.02
CA THR A 96 13.16 -4.52 -9.96
C THR A 96 14.19 -5.60 -10.29
N ASN A 97 13.95 -6.85 -9.87
CA ASN A 97 14.83 -7.97 -10.21
C ASN A 97 14.82 -8.25 -11.71
N THR A 98 13.63 -8.24 -12.33
CA THR A 98 13.51 -8.36 -13.79
C THR A 98 14.21 -7.21 -14.51
N ALA A 99 13.98 -5.97 -14.08
CA ALA A 99 14.63 -4.80 -14.67
C ALA A 99 16.16 -4.87 -14.57
N GLN A 100 16.69 -5.41 -13.47
CA GLN A 100 18.13 -5.62 -13.28
C GLN A 100 18.67 -6.73 -14.18
N SER A 101 17.97 -7.86 -14.33
CA SER A 101 18.34 -8.94 -15.25
C SER A 101 18.43 -8.41 -16.68
N THR A 102 17.37 -7.74 -17.15
CA THR A 102 17.32 -7.16 -18.49
C THR A 102 18.43 -6.15 -18.74
N PHE A 103 18.70 -5.26 -17.78
CA PHE A 103 19.80 -4.31 -17.90
C PHE A 103 21.16 -5.02 -18.02
N THR A 104 21.37 -6.08 -17.24
CA THR A 104 22.61 -6.86 -17.25
C THR A 104 22.79 -7.59 -18.59
N GLU A 105 21.74 -8.23 -19.10
CA GLU A 105 21.73 -8.91 -20.40
C GLU A 105 22.00 -7.93 -21.56
N GLN A 106 21.30 -6.79 -21.59
CA GLN A 106 21.50 -5.75 -22.61
C GLN A 106 22.91 -5.17 -22.56
N THR A 107 23.46 -4.98 -21.37
CA THR A 107 24.83 -4.49 -21.19
C THR A 107 25.84 -5.52 -21.72
N SER A 108 25.68 -6.80 -21.35
CA SER A 108 26.51 -7.90 -21.85
C SER A 108 26.49 -7.99 -23.38
N GLU A 109 25.29 -7.89 -23.97
CA GLU A 109 25.10 -7.91 -25.42
C GLU A 109 25.75 -6.71 -26.10
N THR A 110 25.65 -5.51 -25.51
CA THR A 110 26.33 -4.31 -25.99
C THR A 110 27.85 -4.50 -25.98
N TYR A 111 28.41 -5.08 -24.91
CA TYR A 111 29.84 -5.40 -24.84
C TYR A 111 30.26 -6.45 -25.87
N ARG A 112 29.43 -7.47 -26.12
CA ARG A 112 29.66 -8.47 -27.17
C ARG A 112 29.76 -7.81 -28.54
N GLN A 113 28.78 -6.97 -28.88
CA GLN A 113 28.75 -6.22 -30.15
C GLN A 113 29.95 -5.27 -30.29
N LEU A 114 30.32 -4.57 -29.21
CA LEU A 114 31.49 -3.70 -29.18
C LEU A 114 32.79 -4.50 -29.43
N ASN A 115 32.94 -5.67 -28.80
CA ASN A 115 34.10 -6.53 -29.01
C ASN A 115 34.14 -7.07 -30.46
N GLU A 116 33.00 -7.47 -31.03
CA GLU A 116 32.93 -7.88 -32.44
C GLU A 116 33.37 -6.76 -33.39
N CYS A 117 33.03 -5.50 -33.08
CA CYS A 117 33.51 -4.35 -33.82
C CYS A 117 35.03 -4.16 -33.69
N PHE A 118 35.62 -4.43 -32.53
CA PHE A 118 37.08 -4.35 -32.37
C PHE A 118 37.81 -5.46 -33.10
N VAL A 119 37.29 -6.69 -33.09
CA VAL A 119 37.91 -7.85 -33.73
C VAL A 119 37.80 -7.79 -35.25
N ASN A 120 36.63 -7.43 -35.78
CA ASN A 120 36.37 -7.43 -37.22
C ASN A 120 36.61 -6.06 -37.90
N GLY A 121 36.91 -5.02 -37.10
CA GLY A 121 36.94 -3.64 -37.55
C GLY A 121 35.52 -3.07 -37.76
N LEU A 122 35.42 -1.73 -37.83
CA LEU A 122 34.19 -1.09 -38.33
C LEU A 122 33.99 -1.55 -39.77
N SER A 123 32.86 -2.19 -40.08
CA SER A 123 32.52 -2.49 -41.47
C SER A 123 32.52 -1.16 -42.23
N VAL A 124 33.46 -1.00 -43.15
CA VAL A 124 33.41 0.08 -44.12
C VAL A 124 32.17 -0.21 -44.94
N ALA A 125 31.04 0.42 -44.58
CA ALA A 125 29.92 0.52 -45.47
C ALA A 125 30.47 1.21 -46.72
N THR A 126 30.76 0.42 -47.75
CA THR A 126 31.05 0.93 -49.08
C THR A 126 29.81 1.69 -49.48
N THR A 127 29.83 3.01 -49.27
CA THR A 127 28.95 3.94 -49.96
C THR A 127 29.32 3.79 -51.44
N VAL A 128 28.66 2.85 -52.11
CA VAL A 128 28.67 2.79 -53.56
C VAL A 128 27.93 4.04 -53.98
N SER A 129 28.71 5.10 -54.24
CA SER A 129 28.28 6.27 -54.99
C SER A 129 27.89 5.79 -56.39
N SER A 130 26.62 5.49 -56.60
CA SER A 130 26.05 5.36 -57.94
C SER A 130 25.97 6.76 -58.55
N ALA A 131 26.84 6.98 -59.54
CA ALA A 131 26.85 8.11 -60.47
C ALA A 131 25.61 8.12 -61.39
#